data_AF-A0A4Y2WEC0-F1
#
_entry.id   AF-A0A4Y2WEC0-F1
#
_cell.length_a   1.000
_cell.length_b   1.000
_cell.length_c   1.000
_cell.angle_alpha   90.00
_cell.angle_beta   90.00
_cell.angle_gamma   90.00
#
_symmetry.space_group_name_H-M   'P 1'
#
loop_
_entity.id
_entity.type
_entity.pdbx_description
1 polymer ?
#
loop_
_entity_poly.entity_id
_entity_poly.type
_entity_poly.pdbx_seq_one_letter_code
_entity_poly.pdbx_strand_id
1 'polypeptide(L)'
;MPLSRVSFKKHPVEYGELCFSSCALSPANVTITSFETPCVLKLFAWETAFMESISSIRVKEAITLRKLAFVNGTVAFLWICAPFLVAISCFVTFVLIDEKNVLDPSTAFVSLTLFNTLRTNLAAIPQLVTEIAQSCVSFKRVTDFLLSEELEGRAPEVDIVNGNAVEIDGGTFCWTKEEPPFLRDISLSVRQGSLVAVVGPVGAGKSALFSAILGEMHAAEGTVQIMKNSHLAYVPQQAWIQNATLRQNILFVKPMDRTQYDLTLSRCCLKPDLKILPGGDLTEIGEKVNSDTYTSLYHFENLNCLYSLFFFN
;
A
#
# COMPACT_ATOMS: atom_id res chain seq x y z
N MET A 1 33.67 -19.67 27.39
CA MET A 1 32.39 -19.07 26.98
C MET A 1 31.49 -20.19 26.48
N PRO A 2 30.36 -20.50 27.14
CA PRO A 2 29.47 -21.53 26.65
C PRO A 2 28.62 -20.95 25.50
N LEU A 3 28.75 -21.55 24.32
CA LEU A 3 27.95 -21.27 23.13
C LEU A 3 26.62 -22.01 23.28
N SER A 4 25.51 -21.29 23.46
CA SER A 4 24.17 -21.85 23.37
C SER A 4 23.84 -22.11 21.89
N ARG A 5 23.49 -23.36 21.58
CA ARG A 5 23.24 -23.87 20.22
C ARG A 5 21.73 -23.98 20.03
N VAL A 6 21.15 -23.25 19.09
CA VAL A 6 19.74 -23.40 18.67
C VAL A 6 19.74 -24.08 17.30
N SER A 7 18.99 -25.18 17.17
CA SER A 7 18.98 -26.06 15.98
C SER A 7 17.62 -26.00 15.30
N PHE A 8 17.57 -25.64 14.01
CA PHE A 8 16.34 -25.60 13.22
C PHE A 8 16.39 -26.62 12.08
N LYS A 9 15.34 -27.44 11.97
CA LYS A 9 15.15 -28.45 10.92
C LYS A 9 14.52 -27.79 9.69
N LYS A 10 15.04 -28.09 8.50
CA LYS A 10 14.67 -27.46 7.22
C LYS A 10 13.66 -28.34 6.46
N HIS A 11 12.59 -27.75 5.94
CA HIS A 11 11.77 -28.32 4.85
C HIS A 11 12.01 -27.51 3.55
N PRO A 12 12.06 -28.16 2.37
CA PRO A 12 12.27 -27.48 1.09
C PRO A 12 10.99 -26.85 0.55
N VAL A 13 11.12 -25.65 -0.06
CA VAL A 13 10.03 -24.93 -0.73
C VAL A 13 10.40 -24.75 -2.21
N GLU A 14 9.53 -25.20 -3.11
CA GLU A 14 9.60 -25.02 -4.57
C GLU A 14 9.00 -23.65 -4.94
N TYR A 15 9.81 -22.72 -5.47
CA TYR A 15 9.41 -21.32 -5.72
C TYR A 15 9.30 -20.93 -7.22
N GLY A 16 9.29 -21.89 -8.15
CA GLY A 16 9.48 -21.59 -9.58
C GLY A 16 8.25 -21.16 -10.38
N GLU A 17 7.06 -21.71 -10.11
CA GLU A 17 5.95 -21.64 -11.09
C GLU A 17 4.75 -20.76 -10.67
N LEU A 18 4.70 -20.30 -9.41
CA LEU A 18 3.51 -19.62 -8.86
C LEU A 18 3.43 -18.11 -9.17
N CYS A 19 4.52 -17.44 -9.59
CA CYS A 19 4.50 -15.98 -9.77
C CYS A 19 3.77 -15.50 -11.04
N PHE A 20 3.59 -16.37 -12.05
CA PHE A 20 3.02 -15.95 -13.33
C PHE A 20 1.50 -16.16 -13.45
N SER A 21 0.88 -17.03 -12.64
CA SER A 21 -0.55 -17.32 -12.77
C SER A 21 -1.46 -16.42 -11.91
N SER A 22 -0.90 -15.77 -10.88
CA SER A 22 -1.67 -14.96 -9.92
C SER A 22 -1.75 -13.46 -10.22
N CYS A 23 -1.13 -12.96 -11.30
CA CYS A 23 -1.34 -11.58 -11.78
C CYS A 23 -2.71 -11.43 -12.46
N ALA A 24 -3.77 -11.53 -11.65
CA ALA A 24 -5.14 -11.31 -12.06
C ALA A 24 -5.41 -9.82 -12.35
N LEU A 25 -5.58 -9.50 -13.63
CA LEU A 25 -6.75 -8.80 -14.21
C LEU A 25 -6.99 -7.29 -13.97
N SER A 26 -5.97 -6.47 -13.67
CA SER A 26 -6.11 -5.00 -13.83
C SER A 26 -5.01 -4.42 -14.74
N PRO A 27 -5.37 -3.63 -15.78
CA PRO A 27 -4.39 -2.90 -16.59
C PRO A 27 -3.50 -1.99 -15.74
N ALA A 28 -4.04 -1.47 -14.63
CA ALA A 28 -3.30 -0.63 -13.70
C ALA A 28 -2.19 -1.43 -13.01
N ASN A 29 -2.45 -2.66 -12.56
CA ASN A 29 -1.45 -3.47 -11.85
C ASN A 29 -0.29 -3.87 -12.77
N VAL A 30 -0.57 -4.27 -14.02
CA VAL A 30 0.47 -4.60 -15.01
C VAL A 30 1.31 -3.37 -15.37
N THR A 31 0.67 -2.21 -15.41
CA THR A 31 1.37 -0.94 -15.69
C THR A 31 2.25 -0.55 -14.49
N ILE A 32 1.74 -0.65 -13.26
CA ILE A 32 2.49 -0.35 -12.03
C ILE A 32 3.71 -1.26 -11.90
N THR A 33 3.57 -2.56 -12.07
CA THR A 33 4.71 -3.50 -11.97
C THR A 33 5.78 -3.24 -13.03
N SER A 34 5.37 -2.81 -14.23
CA SER A 34 6.32 -2.42 -15.28
C SER A 34 7.11 -1.14 -14.94
N PHE A 35 6.51 -0.21 -14.19
CA PHE A 35 7.16 1.01 -13.73
C PHE A 35 8.05 0.81 -12.52
N GLU A 36 7.77 -0.18 -11.67
CA GLU A 36 8.60 -0.52 -10.51
C GLU A 36 9.90 -1.24 -10.91
N THR A 37 9.93 -1.94 -12.05
CA THR A 37 11.08 -2.77 -12.46
C THR A 37 11.60 -2.53 -13.90
N PRO A 38 11.79 -1.27 -14.36
CA PRO A 38 12.13 -0.96 -15.74
C PRO A 38 13.51 -1.49 -16.17
N CYS A 39 14.47 -1.56 -15.25
CA CYS A 39 15.81 -2.07 -15.53
C CYS A 39 15.80 -3.58 -15.83
N VAL A 40 14.96 -4.35 -15.15
CA VAL A 40 14.83 -5.80 -15.36
C VAL A 40 14.23 -6.07 -16.73
N LEU A 41 13.17 -5.35 -17.08
CA LEU A 41 12.52 -5.40 -18.39
C LEU A 41 13.51 -5.10 -19.53
N LYS A 42 14.33 -4.06 -19.36
CA LYS A 42 15.37 -3.66 -20.32
C LYS A 42 16.49 -4.69 -20.42
N LEU A 43 16.96 -5.21 -19.29
CA LEU A 43 18.05 -6.18 -19.24
C LEU A 43 17.68 -7.47 -19.99
N PHE A 44 16.43 -7.93 -19.85
CA PHE A 44 15.93 -9.13 -20.52
C PHE A 44 15.29 -8.87 -21.89
N ALA A 45 15.28 -7.61 -22.36
CA ALA A 45 14.62 -7.19 -23.61
C ALA A 45 13.14 -7.61 -23.71
N TRP A 46 12.43 -7.65 -22.58
CA TRP A 46 11.02 -8.05 -22.50
C TRP A 46 10.02 -6.92 -22.80
N GLU A 47 10.52 -5.74 -23.16
CA GLU A 47 9.69 -4.56 -23.45
C GLU A 47 8.62 -4.84 -24.52
N THR A 48 8.98 -5.55 -25.58
CA THR A 48 8.07 -5.86 -26.69
C THR A 48 6.95 -6.82 -26.26
N ALA A 49 7.28 -7.87 -25.50
CA ALA A 49 6.31 -8.83 -24.98
C ALA A 49 5.33 -8.19 -23.99
N PHE A 50 5.82 -7.31 -23.10
CA PHE A 50 4.97 -6.54 -22.20
C PHE A 50 4.10 -5.53 -22.96
N MET A 51 4.66 -4.84 -23.95
CA MET A 51 3.90 -3.88 -24.77
C MET A 51 2.78 -4.56 -25.55
N GLU A 52 3.04 -5.73 -26.12
CA GLU A 52 2.02 -6.52 -26.82
C GLU A 52 0.91 -6.97 -25.87
N SER A 53 1.28 -7.42 -24.66
CA SER A 53 0.33 -7.80 -23.62
C SER A 53 -0.56 -6.63 -23.21
N ILE A 54 0.03 -5.46 -22.92
CA ILE A 54 -0.70 -4.24 -22.58
C ILE A 54 -1.61 -3.80 -23.74
N SER A 55 -1.10 -3.81 -24.98
CA SER A 55 -1.86 -3.46 -26.18
C SER A 55 -3.08 -4.36 -26.36
N SER A 56 -2.93 -5.68 -26.15
CA SER A 56 -4.03 -6.63 -26.26
C SER A 56 -5.15 -6.36 -25.24
N ILE A 57 -4.80 -5.90 -24.04
CA ILE A 57 -5.75 -5.50 -22.99
C ILE A 57 -6.41 -4.17 -23.38
N ARG A 58 -5.65 -3.19 -23.89
CA ARG A 58 -6.16 -1.88 -24.33
C ARG A 58 -7.16 -2.00 -25.48
N VAL A 59 -6.96 -2.92 -26.43
CA VAL A 59 -7.93 -3.16 -27.51
C VAL A 59 -9.28 -3.64 -26.95
N LYS A 60 -9.26 -4.57 -25.99
CA LYS A 60 -10.48 -5.06 -25.32
C LYS A 60 -11.18 -3.94 -24.53
N GLU A 61 -10.40 -3.11 -23.83
CA GLU A 61 -10.90 -1.93 -23.12
C GLU A 61 -11.56 -0.94 -24.10
N ALA A 62 -10.90 -0.61 -25.22
CA ALA A 62 -11.42 0.31 -26.23
C ALA A 62 -12.74 -0.17 -26.86
N ILE A 63 -12.87 -1.47 -27.15
CA ILE A 63 -14.13 -2.05 -27.64
C ILE A 63 -15.25 -1.90 -26.60
N THR A 64 -14.92 -2.11 -25.32
CA THR A 64 -15.88 -1.97 -24.22
C THR A 64 -16.30 -0.52 -24.02
N LEU A 65 -15.36 0.42 -24.04
CA LEU A 65 -15.63 1.86 -23.99
C LEU A 65 -16.47 2.33 -25.18
N ARG A 66 -16.23 1.79 -26.38
CA ARG A 66 -17.04 2.09 -27.56
C ARG A 66 -18.48 1.62 -27.40
N LYS A 67 -18.70 0.40 -26.89
CA LYS A 67 -20.05 -0.10 -26.57
C LYS A 67 -20.74 0.79 -25.54
N LEU A 68 -20.03 1.17 -24.48
CA LEU A 68 -20.54 2.09 -23.46
C LEU A 68 -20.92 3.46 -24.05
N ALA A 69 -20.09 4.01 -24.94
CA ALA A 69 -20.37 5.27 -25.62
C ALA A 69 -21.65 5.19 -26.48
N PHE A 70 -21.87 4.09 -27.20
CA PHE A 70 -23.11 3.88 -27.96
C PHE A 70 -24.35 3.78 -27.05
N VAL A 71 -24.23 3.08 -25.93
CA VAL A 71 -25.32 2.98 -24.94
C VAL A 71 -25.64 4.36 -24.37
N ASN A 72 -24.62 5.10 -23.92
CA ASN A 72 -24.78 6.45 -23.39
C ASN A 72 -25.38 7.42 -24.42
N GLY A 73 -24.93 7.36 -25.68
CA GLY A 73 -25.48 8.17 -26.77
C GLY A 73 -26.96 7.85 -27.03
N THR A 74 -27.34 6.58 -27.00
CA THR A 74 -28.74 6.15 -27.17
C THR A 74 -29.61 6.64 -26.02
N VAL A 75 -29.14 6.52 -24.78
CA VAL A 75 -29.84 7.02 -23.59
C VAL A 75 -30.01 8.54 -23.66
N ALA A 76 -28.96 9.28 -24.04
CA ALA A 76 -29.01 10.72 -24.19
C ALA A 76 -30.02 11.15 -25.28
N PHE A 77 -30.04 10.45 -26.41
CA PHE A 77 -31.01 10.70 -27.49
C PHE A 77 -32.46 10.50 -27.03
N LEU A 78 -32.75 9.37 -26.34
CA LEU A 78 -34.07 9.11 -25.76
C LEU A 78 -34.47 10.19 -24.75
N TRP A 79 -33.51 10.65 -23.95
CA TRP A 79 -33.73 11.71 -22.96
C TRP A 79 -34.12 13.06 -23.57
N ILE A 80 -33.55 13.40 -24.74
CA ILE A 80 -33.87 14.62 -25.49
C ILE A 80 -35.24 14.51 -26.19
N CYS A 81 -35.60 13.32 -26.70
CA CYS A 81 -36.84 13.12 -27.44
C CYS A 81 -38.07 12.95 -26.54
N ALA A 82 -37.90 12.41 -25.32
CA ALA A 82 -38.99 12.16 -24.37
C ALA A 82 -39.96 13.36 -24.15
N PRO A 83 -39.52 14.61 -23.87
CA PRO A 83 -40.44 15.71 -23.63
C PRO A 83 -41.28 16.09 -24.85
N PHE A 84 -40.72 15.98 -26.06
CA PHE A 84 -41.48 16.23 -27.29
C PHE A 84 -42.54 15.15 -27.52
N LEU A 85 -42.19 13.89 -27.33
CA LEU A 85 -43.13 12.77 -27.47
C LEU A 85 -44.27 12.85 -26.45
N VAL A 86 -43.95 13.13 -25.18
CA VAL A 86 -44.95 13.30 -24.12
C VAL A 86 -45.84 14.51 -24.42
N ALA A 87 -45.26 15.67 -24.75
CA ALA A 87 -46.03 16.86 -25.08
C ALA A 87 -46.97 16.66 -26.28
N ILE A 88 -46.48 16.06 -27.36
CA ILE A 88 -47.30 15.71 -28.53
C ILE A 88 -48.42 14.76 -28.13
N SER A 89 -48.12 13.69 -27.38
CA SER A 89 -49.14 12.73 -26.96
C SER A 89 -50.23 13.38 -26.10
N CYS A 90 -49.87 14.28 -25.19
CA CYS A 90 -50.82 14.97 -24.30
C CYS A 90 -51.66 16.00 -25.05
N PHE A 91 -51.07 16.77 -25.96
CA PHE A 91 -51.84 17.76 -26.73
C PHE A 91 -52.75 17.10 -27.76
N VAL A 92 -52.30 16.02 -28.40
CA VAL A 92 -53.13 15.23 -29.33
C VAL A 92 -54.31 14.60 -28.59
N THR A 93 -54.09 13.97 -27.43
CA THR A 93 -55.21 13.40 -26.66
C THR A 93 -56.16 14.47 -26.13
N PHE A 94 -55.64 15.62 -25.68
CA PHE A 94 -56.46 16.74 -25.20
C PHE A 94 -57.44 17.25 -26.27
N VAL A 95 -56.97 17.39 -27.52
CA VAL A 95 -57.81 17.83 -28.66
C VAL A 95 -58.78 16.74 -29.13
N LEU A 96 -58.37 15.47 -29.10
CA LEU A 96 -59.20 14.36 -29.59
C LEU A 96 -60.34 13.94 -28.64
N ILE A 97 -60.26 14.28 -27.34
CA ILE A 97 -61.24 13.83 -26.33
C ILE A 97 -62.54 14.64 -26.37
N ASP A 98 -62.48 15.95 -26.58
CA ASP A 98 -63.67 16.82 -26.63
C ASP A 98 -63.45 17.95 -27.64
N GLU A 99 -64.39 18.16 -28.55
CA GLU A 99 -64.35 19.22 -29.57
C GLU A 99 -64.37 20.63 -28.97
N LYS A 100 -64.75 20.75 -27.68
CA LYS A 100 -64.72 22.02 -26.94
C LYS A 100 -63.35 22.41 -26.40
N ASN A 101 -62.38 21.49 -26.43
CA ASN A 101 -61.03 21.74 -25.93
C ASN A 101 -60.20 22.51 -26.97
N VAL A 102 -60.17 23.83 -26.84
CA VAL A 102 -59.30 24.69 -27.67
C VAL A 102 -57.92 24.80 -27.02
N LEU A 103 -56.87 24.44 -27.75
CA LEU A 103 -55.49 24.59 -27.31
C LEU A 103 -55.07 26.07 -27.39
N ASP A 104 -55.28 26.81 -26.31
CA ASP A 104 -54.81 28.19 -26.18
C ASP A 104 -53.28 28.24 -25.99
N PRO A 105 -52.57 29.23 -26.58
CA PRO A 105 -51.12 29.37 -26.42
C PRO A 105 -50.69 29.45 -24.95
N SER A 106 -51.48 30.07 -24.07
CA SER A 106 -51.14 30.16 -22.64
C SER A 106 -51.08 28.78 -21.97
N THR A 107 -52.07 27.92 -22.24
CA THR A 107 -52.13 26.55 -21.71
C THR A 107 -51.02 25.68 -22.28
N ALA A 108 -50.66 25.85 -23.57
CA ALA A 108 -49.59 25.10 -24.22
C ALA A 108 -48.20 25.45 -23.66
N PHE A 109 -47.88 26.73 -23.50
CA PHE A 109 -46.59 27.17 -22.96
C PHE A 109 -46.42 26.83 -21.47
N VAL A 110 -47.47 26.95 -20.66
CA VAL A 110 -47.45 26.56 -19.24
C VAL A 110 -47.22 25.05 -19.11
N SER A 111 -47.93 24.23 -19.90
CA SER A 111 -47.76 22.77 -19.89
C SER A 111 -46.36 22.34 -20.33
N LEU A 112 -45.80 22.96 -21.37
CA LEU A 112 -44.43 22.68 -21.83
C LEU A 112 -43.38 23.02 -20.75
N THR A 113 -43.57 24.13 -20.03
CA THR A 113 -42.70 24.54 -18.93
C THR A 113 -42.75 23.55 -17.77
N LEU A 114 -43.94 23.06 -17.42
CA LEU A 114 -44.14 22.01 -16.41
C LEU A 114 -43.47 20.70 -16.80
N PHE A 115 -43.63 20.22 -18.05
CA PHE A 115 -42.96 19.00 -18.52
C PHE A 115 -41.43 19.11 -18.47
N ASN A 116 -40.88 20.25 -18.88
CA ASN A 116 -39.43 20.48 -18.84
C ASN A 116 -38.87 20.53 -17.41
N THR A 117 -39.62 21.07 -16.45
CA THR A 117 -39.24 21.12 -15.03
C THR A 117 -39.35 19.75 -14.36
N LEU A 118 -40.38 18.97 -14.70
CA LEU A 118 -40.53 17.61 -14.18
C LEU A 118 -39.40 16.70 -14.67
N ARG A 119 -38.97 16.86 -15.93
CA ARG A 119 -37.89 16.09 -16.54
C ARG A 119 -36.59 16.13 -15.72
N THR A 120 -36.12 17.31 -15.33
CA THR A 120 -34.84 17.43 -14.60
C THR A 120 -34.88 16.73 -13.25
N ASN A 121 -36.04 16.75 -12.57
CA ASN A 121 -36.24 16.06 -11.30
C ASN A 121 -36.31 14.53 -11.47
N LEU A 122 -36.98 14.06 -12.53
CA LEU A 122 -37.04 12.62 -12.85
C LEU A 122 -35.67 12.05 -13.25
N ALA A 123 -34.80 12.86 -13.88
CA ALA A 123 -33.44 12.46 -14.24
C ALA A 123 -32.57 12.14 -13.02
N ALA A 124 -32.76 12.87 -11.92
CA ALA A 124 -31.95 12.75 -10.73
C ALA A 124 -32.20 11.43 -9.98
N ILE A 125 -33.41 10.86 -10.07
CA ILE A 125 -33.79 9.67 -9.30
C ILE A 125 -32.93 8.44 -9.66
N PRO A 126 -32.77 8.03 -10.93
CA PRO A 126 -31.88 6.91 -11.28
C PRO A 126 -30.42 7.15 -10.94
N GLN A 127 -29.97 8.41 -11.03
CA GLN A 127 -28.61 8.78 -10.66
C GLN A 127 -28.38 8.58 -9.15
N LEU A 128 -29.31 9.04 -8.31
CA LEU A 128 -29.26 8.84 -6.87
C LEU A 128 -29.24 7.35 -6.49
N VAL A 129 -30.01 6.50 -7.18
CA VAL A 129 -29.98 5.04 -6.92
C VAL A 129 -28.58 4.47 -7.18
N THR A 130 -27.93 4.90 -8.26
CA THR A 130 -26.57 4.46 -8.62
C THR A 130 -25.54 4.96 -7.61
N GLU A 131 -25.63 6.23 -7.19
CA GLU A 131 -24.75 6.83 -6.19
C GLU A 131 -24.90 6.15 -4.82
N ILE A 132 -26.13 5.83 -4.40
CA ILE A 132 -26.39 5.07 -3.17
C ILE A 132 -25.77 3.67 -3.28
N ALA A 133 -25.93 2.98 -4.41
CA ALA A 133 -25.35 1.64 -4.59
C ALA A 133 -23.82 1.67 -4.52
N GLN A 134 -23.17 2.61 -5.20
CA GLN A 134 -21.71 2.79 -5.15
C GLN A 134 -21.22 3.17 -3.75
N SER A 135 -21.98 4.03 -3.05
CA SER A 135 -21.71 4.42 -1.68
C SER A 135 -21.78 3.21 -0.75
N CYS A 136 -22.81 2.37 -0.83
CA CYS A 136 -22.93 1.16 -0.01
C CYS A 136 -21.74 0.21 -0.17
N VAL A 137 -21.26 -0.01 -1.40
CA VAL A 137 -20.08 -0.85 -1.65
C VAL A 137 -18.81 -0.20 -1.10
N SER A 138 -18.66 1.12 -1.26
CA SER A 138 -17.50 1.86 -0.75
C SER A 138 -17.47 1.88 0.78
N PHE A 139 -18.62 2.13 1.42
CA PHE A 139 -18.78 2.04 2.87
C PHE A 139 -18.43 0.66 3.37
N LYS A 140 -18.90 -0.41 2.71
CA LYS A 140 -18.52 -1.77 3.08
C LYS A 140 -17.00 -1.97 3.06
N ARG A 141 -16.32 -1.54 1.99
CA ARG A 141 -14.86 -1.66 1.88
C ARG A 141 -14.11 -0.90 2.96
N VAL A 142 -14.55 0.32 3.28
CA VAL A 142 -13.95 1.13 4.35
C VAL A 142 -14.18 0.47 5.71
N THR A 143 -15.40 -0.01 5.96
CA THR A 143 -15.74 -0.75 7.19
C THR A 143 -14.89 -2.01 7.32
N ASP A 144 -14.78 -2.83 6.26
CA ASP A 144 -13.98 -4.05 6.27
C ASP A 144 -12.49 -3.75 6.56
N PHE A 145 -11.96 -2.65 6.04
CA PHE A 145 -10.59 -2.19 6.34
C PHE A 145 -10.43 -1.71 7.79
N LEU A 146 -11.34 -0.85 8.27
CA LEU A 146 -11.27 -0.31 9.63
C LEU A 146 -11.53 -1.37 10.71
N LEU A 147 -12.24 -2.45 10.37
CA LEU A 147 -12.48 -3.60 11.23
C LEU A 147 -11.46 -4.73 11.02
N SER A 148 -10.46 -4.55 10.16
CA SER A 148 -9.41 -5.54 9.98
C SER A 148 -8.65 -5.75 11.30
N GLU A 149 -8.21 -6.97 11.55
CA GLU A 149 -7.50 -7.29 12.79
C GLU A 149 -6.21 -6.48 12.91
N GLU A 150 -6.07 -5.78 14.02
CA GLU A 150 -4.81 -5.12 14.37
C GLU A 150 -3.93 -6.09 15.15
N LEU A 151 -2.62 -6.00 14.93
CA LEU A 151 -1.65 -6.64 15.81
C LEU A 151 -1.82 -6.06 17.22
N GLU A 152 -1.79 -6.92 18.25
CA GLU A 152 -1.98 -6.53 19.67
C GLU A 152 -0.88 -5.57 20.20
N GLY A 153 0.06 -5.16 19.33
CA GLY A 153 1.08 -4.18 19.60
C GLY A 153 2.36 -4.80 20.16
N ARG A 154 3.32 -3.92 20.46
CA ARG A 154 4.61 -4.30 21.05
C ARG A 154 4.38 -5.01 22.39
N ALA A 155 5.14 -6.07 22.63
CA ALA A 155 5.17 -6.75 23.92
C ALA A 155 5.31 -5.75 25.09
N PRO A 156 4.59 -5.96 26.20
CA PRO A 156 4.61 -5.03 27.32
C PRO A 156 6.04 -4.81 27.80
N GLU A 157 6.38 -3.54 28.07
CA GLU A 157 7.64 -3.19 28.72
C GLU A 157 7.61 -3.68 30.16
N VAL A 158 8.41 -4.71 30.46
CA VAL A 158 8.46 -5.31 31.80
C VAL A 158 9.75 -4.89 32.49
N ASP A 159 9.69 -4.69 33.80
CA ASP A 159 10.88 -4.61 34.65
C ASP A 159 11.54 -5.99 34.66
N ILE A 160 12.41 -6.25 33.67
CA ILE A 160 13.11 -7.53 33.55
C ILE A 160 14.11 -7.64 34.71
N VAL A 161 13.74 -8.44 35.71
CA VAL A 161 14.43 -8.62 36.99
C VAL A 161 15.90 -9.09 36.81
N ASN A 162 16.23 -9.69 35.67
CA ASN A 162 17.51 -10.36 35.41
C ASN A 162 18.54 -9.50 34.65
N GLY A 163 18.26 -8.24 34.35
CA GLY A 163 19.15 -7.40 33.53
C GLY A 163 19.26 -7.84 32.06
N ASN A 164 18.28 -8.63 31.58
CA ASN A 164 18.15 -8.96 30.17
C ASN A 164 17.48 -7.80 29.43
N ALA A 165 17.98 -7.48 28.23
CA ALA A 165 17.39 -6.49 27.34
C ALA A 165 16.20 -7.06 26.56
N VAL A 166 16.31 -8.33 26.14
CA VAL A 166 15.27 -9.07 25.42
C VAL A 166 15.20 -10.49 25.97
N GLU A 167 13.99 -10.96 26.26
CA GLU A 167 13.72 -12.32 26.74
C GLU A 167 12.53 -12.90 25.98
N ILE A 168 12.71 -14.10 25.43
CA ILE A 168 11.68 -14.91 24.79
C ILE A 168 11.66 -16.23 25.53
N ASP A 169 10.49 -16.65 26.01
CA ASP A 169 10.30 -17.93 26.69
C ASP A 169 9.21 -18.75 25.97
N GLY A 170 9.61 -19.85 25.34
CA GLY A 170 8.71 -20.78 24.63
C GLY A 170 7.94 -20.14 23.47
N GLY A 171 8.51 -19.12 22.83
CA GLY A 171 7.82 -18.31 21.82
C GLY A 171 7.50 -19.08 20.54
N THR A 172 6.22 -19.16 20.18
CA THR A 172 5.73 -19.73 18.93
C THR A 172 4.99 -18.63 18.15
N PHE A 173 5.46 -18.32 16.93
CA PHE A 173 5.02 -17.14 16.17
C PHE A 173 4.46 -17.49 14.79
N CYS A 174 3.42 -16.75 14.38
CA CYS A 174 2.71 -16.89 13.12
C CYS A 174 2.59 -15.52 12.42
N TRP A 175 2.56 -15.50 11.08
CA TRP A 175 2.30 -14.27 10.31
C TRP A 175 0.83 -13.87 10.35
N THR A 176 -0.07 -14.85 10.34
CA THR A 176 -1.51 -14.68 10.52
C THR A 176 -2.00 -15.71 11.54
N LYS A 177 -3.14 -15.44 12.21
CA LYS A 177 -3.71 -16.35 13.21
C LYS A 177 -4.19 -17.69 12.62
N GLU A 178 -4.46 -17.72 11.32
CA GLU A 178 -4.99 -18.87 10.61
C GLU A 178 -3.88 -19.79 10.08
N GLU A 179 -2.68 -19.25 9.87
CA GLU A 179 -1.54 -20.01 9.36
C GLU A 179 -0.86 -20.85 10.45
N PRO A 180 -0.27 -22.00 10.07
CA PRO A 180 0.53 -22.78 10.99
C PRO A 180 1.74 -21.97 11.49
N PRO A 181 2.21 -22.23 12.72
CA PRO A 181 3.31 -21.48 13.29
C PRO A 181 4.59 -21.63 12.48
N PHE A 182 5.17 -20.47 12.14
CA PHE A 182 6.38 -20.32 11.34
C PHE A 182 7.63 -20.48 12.21
N LEU A 183 7.67 -19.81 13.37
CA LEU A 183 8.68 -20.03 14.41
C LEU A 183 8.05 -20.84 15.55
N ARG A 184 8.80 -21.79 16.11
CA ARG A 184 8.30 -22.71 17.15
C ARG A 184 9.32 -22.85 18.25
N ASP A 185 8.85 -22.83 19.49
CA ASP A 185 9.64 -23.13 20.70
C ASP A 185 10.95 -22.32 20.75
N ILE A 186 10.84 -21.01 20.57
CA ILE A 186 11.97 -20.09 20.64
C ILE A 186 12.15 -19.65 22.09
N SER A 187 13.25 -20.07 22.73
CA SER A 187 13.70 -19.48 23.98
C SER A 187 15.05 -18.77 23.79
N LEU A 188 15.08 -17.47 24.09
CA LEU A 188 16.22 -16.59 23.89
C LEU A 188 16.31 -15.60 25.05
N SER A 189 17.52 -15.41 25.59
CA SER A 189 17.79 -14.38 26.58
C SER A 189 19.03 -13.59 26.18
N VAL A 190 18.88 -12.28 26.03
CA VAL A 190 19.94 -11.35 25.63
C VAL A 190 20.20 -10.37 26.77
N ARG A 191 21.42 -10.37 27.32
CA ARG A 191 21.82 -9.44 28.39
C ARG A 191 22.06 -8.03 27.89
N GLN A 192 21.77 -7.03 28.73
CA GLN A 192 22.13 -5.65 28.44
C GLN A 192 23.64 -5.50 28.20
N GLY A 193 24.03 -4.69 27.21
CA GLY A 193 25.44 -4.45 26.85
C GLY A 193 26.13 -5.61 26.15
N SER A 194 25.39 -6.64 25.71
CA SER A 194 25.95 -7.75 24.94
C SER A 194 25.82 -7.55 23.43
N LEU A 195 26.83 -8.04 22.68
CA LEU A 195 26.78 -8.15 21.23
C LEU A 195 26.46 -9.60 20.85
N VAL A 196 25.27 -9.82 20.27
CA VAL A 196 24.77 -11.16 19.91
C VAL A 196 24.64 -11.27 18.41
N ALA A 197 25.06 -12.41 17.85
CA ALA A 197 24.94 -12.72 16.44
C ALA A 197 23.99 -13.92 16.24
N VAL A 198 23.06 -13.79 15.28
CA VAL A 198 22.15 -14.88 14.87
C VAL A 198 22.63 -15.45 13.54
N VAL A 199 22.96 -16.74 13.51
CA VAL A 199 23.46 -17.43 12.32
C VAL A 199 22.57 -18.61 11.96
N GLY A 200 22.46 -18.90 10.67
CA GLY A 200 21.66 -20.01 10.16
C GLY A 200 21.46 -19.95 8.65
N PRO A 201 20.99 -21.05 8.02
CA PRO A 201 20.84 -21.12 6.58
C PRO A 201 19.84 -20.09 6.03
N VAL A 202 19.89 -19.83 4.72
CA VAL A 202 18.86 -19.02 4.03
C VAL A 202 17.49 -19.68 4.21
N GLY A 203 16.48 -18.87 4.55
CA GLY A 203 15.12 -19.34 4.86
C GLY A 203 14.91 -19.90 6.27
N ALA A 204 15.91 -19.85 7.16
CA ALA A 204 15.77 -20.37 8.54
C ALA A 204 14.92 -19.50 9.49
N GLY A 205 14.26 -18.44 9.00
CA GLY A 205 13.43 -17.56 9.84
C GLY A 205 14.19 -16.51 10.66
N LYS A 206 15.45 -16.18 10.31
CA LYS A 206 16.23 -15.14 11.00
C LYS A 206 15.53 -13.77 10.97
N SER A 207 15.06 -13.33 9.80
CA SER A 207 14.33 -12.07 9.67
C SER A 207 13.00 -12.12 10.42
N ALA A 208 12.30 -13.26 10.38
CA ALA A 208 11.08 -13.49 11.15
C ALA A 208 11.32 -13.40 12.66
N LEU A 209 12.48 -13.86 13.17
CA LEU A 209 12.83 -13.72 14.58
C LEU A 209 12.91 -12.23 14.98
N PHE A 210 13.47 -11.38 14.13
CA PHE A 210 13.50 -9.93 14.38
C PHE A 210 12.09 -9.31 14.33
N SER A 211 11.26 -9.70 13.36
CA SER A 211 9.85 -9.28 13.31
C SER A 211 9.05 -9.72 14.55
N ALA A 212 9.32 -10.92 15.07
CA ALA A 212 8.73 -11.39 16.33
C ALA A 212 9.16 -10.53 17.53
N ILE A 213 10.45 -10.15 17.62
CA ILE A 213 10.95 -9.24 18.67
C ILE A 213 10.34 -7.84 18.54
N LEU A 214 10.12 -7.35 17.30
CA LEU A 214 9.49 -6.06 17.03
C LEU A 214 7.99 -6.03 17.34
N GLY A 215 7.35 -7.19 17.52
CA GLY A 215 5.90 -7.31 17.69
C GLY A 215 5.12 -7.26 16.37
N GLU A 216 5.78 -7.52 15.24
CA GLU A 216 5.17 -7.58 13.90
C GLU A 216 4.58 -8.96 13.56
N MET A 217 4.69 -9.93 14.46
CA MET A 217 4.14 -11.28 14.31
C MET A 217 3.21 -11.63 15.48
N HIS A 218 2.21 -12.47 15.23
CA HIS A 218 1.33 -12.98 16.28
C HIS A 218 2.05 -14.03 17.13
N ALA A 219 2.03 -13.88 18.45
CA ALA A 219 2.49 -14.90 19.39
C ALA A 219 1.32 -15.85 19.70
N ALA A 220 1.40 -17.09 19.22
CA ALA A 220 0.43 -18.15 19.53
C ALA A 220 0.67 -18.74 20.93
N GLU A 221 1.94 -18.91 21.29
CA GLU A 221 2.38 -19.42 22.60
C GLU A 221 3.66 -18.70 23.03
N GLY A 222 3.94 -18.75 24.33
CA GLY A 222 5.12 -18.14 24.93
C GLY A 222 4.98 -16.63 25.16
N THR A 223 6.06 -16.02 25.64
CA THR A 223 6.09 -14.58 25.90
C THR A 223 7.34 -13.94 25.32
N VAL A 224 7.20 -12.70 24.86
CA VAL A 224 8.31 -11.81 24.51
C VAL A 224 8.31 -10.69 25.53
N GLN A 225 9.47 -10.36 26.08
CA GLN A 225 9.64 -9.28 27.04
C GLN A 225 10.82 -8.42 26.60
N ILE A 226 10.60 -7.11 26.62
CA ILE A 226 11.63 -6.10 26.33
C ILE A 226 11.82 -5.25 27.57
N MET A 227 13.07 -4.92 27.89
CA MET A 227 13.42 -4.10 29.05
C MET A 227 12.67 -2.77 29.02
N LYS A 228 12.09 -2.39 30.16
CA LYS A 228 11.40 -1.11 30.34
C LYS A 228 12.28 0.09 30.04
N ASN A 229 11.67 1.15 29.50
CA ASN A 229 12.34 2.39 29.08
C ASN A 229 13.48 2.16 28.07
N SER A 230 13.35 1.16 27.20
CA SER A 230 14.35 0.87 26.16
C SER A 230 13.85 1.24 24.76
N HIS A 231 14.76 1.82 23.98
CA HIS A 231 14.52 2.13 22.58
C HIS A 231 15.04 1.00 21.69
N LEU A 232 14.19 0.53 20.77
CA LEU A 232 14.56 -0.47 19.77
C LEU A 232 14.86 0.24 18.45
N ALA A 233 15.97 -0.11 17.82
CA ALA A 233 16.36 0.37 16.51
C ALA A 233 16.42 -0.83 15.55
N TYR A 234 15.78 -0.72 14.40
CA TYR A 234 15.68 -1.79 13.40
C TYR A 234 16.13 -1.33 12.01
N VAL A 235 16.98 -2.12 11.38
CA VAL A 235 17.39 -1.95 9.98
C VAL A 235 16.86 -3.14 9.19
N PRO A 236 15.90 -2.95 8.27
CA PRO A 236 15.36 -4.02 7.45
C PRO A 236 16.40 -4.55 6.44
N GLN A 237 16.13 -5.74 5.91
CA GLN A 237 16.97 -6.32 4.86
C GLN A 237 16.83 -5.56 3.53
N GLN A 238 15.64 -5.03 3.24
CA GLN A 238 15.38 -4.18 2.09
C GLN A 238 15.23 -2.75 2.57
N ALA A 239 16.10 -1.88 2.06
CA ALA A 239 16.15 -0.53 2.56
C ALA A 239 14.94 0.31 2.17
N TRP A 240 14.39 1.02 3.15
CA TRP A 240 13.32 1.98 2.98
C TRP A 240 13.84 3.40 3.20
N ILE A 241 13.67 4.25 2.19
CA ILE A 241 14.12 5.64 2.19
C ILE A 241 12.95 6.52 1.81
N GLN A 242 12.70 7.57 2.60
CA GLN A 242 11.66 8.54 2.33
C GLN A 242 12.05 9.44 1.16
N ASN A 243 11.05 9.87 0.39
CA ASN A 243 11.20 10.90 -0.64
C ASN A 243 11.50 12.27 0.03
N ALA A 244 12.77 12.50 0.37
CA ALA A 244 13.24 13.65 1.14
C ALA A 244 14.75 13.85 0.93
N THR A 245 15.32 14.93 1.47
CA THR A 245 16.79 15.09 1.45
C THR A 245 17.48 13.97 2.22
N LEU A 246 18.71 13.60 1.83
CA LEU A 246 19.49 12.60 2.56
C LEU A 246 19.65 12.98 4.04
N ARG A 247 19.88 14.26 4.33
CA ARG A 247 19.93 14.78 5.70
C ARG A 247 18.63 14.49 6.47
N GLN A 248 17.47 14.71 5.87
CA GLN A 248 16.17 14.42 6.52
C GLN A 248 15.97 12.92 6.74
N ASN A 249 16.42 12.07 5.81
CA ASN A 249 16.39 10.62 6.01
C ASN A 249 17.29 10.17 7.18
N ILE A 250 18.44 10.81 7.38
CA ILE A 250 19.36 10.52 8.49
C ILE A 250 18.83 11.06 9.83
N LEU A 251 18.32 12.29 9.85
CA LEU A 251 17.77 12.93 11.06
C LEU A 251 16.41 12.37 11.46
N PHE A 252 15.65 11.88 10.48
CA PHE A 252 14.27 11.48 10.61
C PHE A 252 13.43 12.59 11.27
N VAL A 253 12.85 12.34 12.45
CA VAL A 253 12.02 13.30 13.20
C VAL A 253 12.87 14.17 14.16
N LYS A 254 14.19 13.93 14.28
CA LYS A 254 15.03 14.61 15.27
C LYS A 254 15.59 15.96 14.78
N PRO A 255 15.80 16.94 15.68
CA PRO A 255 16.49 18.16 15.33
C PRO A 255 17.97 17.88 14.97
N MET A 256 18.54 18.77 14.16
CA MET A 256 19.93 18.67 13.71
C MET A 256 20.89 19.03 14.85
N ASP A 257 21.64 18.03 15.35
CA ASP A 257 22.86 18.26 16.11
C ASP A 257 24.06 18.05 15.19
N ARG A 258 24.75 19.14 14.83
CA ARG A 258 25.90 19.08 13.92
C ARG A 258 27.01 18.19 14.43
N THR A 259 27.28 18.18 15.74
CA THR A 259 28.39 17.42 16.31
C THR A 259 28.15 15.93 16.20
N GLN A 260 26.94 15.50 16.58
CA GLN A 260 26.54 14.10 16.49
C GLN A 260 26.34 13.66 15.03
N TYR A 261 25.80 14.53 14.18
CA TYR A 261 25.61 14.25 12.77
C TYR A 261 26.96 14.02 12.07
N ASP A 262 27.93 14.91 12.25
CA ASP A 262 29.26 14.77 11.66
C ASP A 262 30.01 13.55 12.21
N LEU A 263 29.81 13.23 13.49
CA LEU A 263 30.38 12.02 14.10
C LEU A 263 29.78 10.76 13.48
N THR A 264 28.45 10.67 13.35
CA THR A 264 27.77 9.53 12.73
C THR A 264 28.18 9.37 11.27
N LEU A 265 28.24 10.47 10.49
CA LEU A 265 28.74 10.45 9.12
C LEU A 265 30.18 9.94 9.02
N SER A 266 31.04 10.31 9.99
CA SER A 266 32.44 9.83 10.02
C SER A 266 32.55 8.35 10.39
N ARG A 267 31.76 7.87 11.35
CA ARG A 267 31.75 6.47 11.81
C ARG A 267 31.17 5.52 10.76
N CYS A 268 30.22 5.99 9.97
CA CYS A 268 29.60 5.23 8.88
C CYS A 268 30.37 5.39 7.55
N CYS A 269 31.53 6.05 7.55
CA CYS A 269 32.38 6.25 6.37
C CYS A 269 31.65 6.90 5.18
N LEU A 270 30.63 7.73 5.42
CA LEU A 270 29.75 8.27 4.37
C LEU A 270 30.26 9.56 3.72
N LYS A 271 31.27 10.20 4.32
CA LYS A 271 31.86 11.45 3.81
C LYS A 271 32.34 11.37 2.36
N PRO A 272 32.94 10.26 1.87
CA PRO A 272 33.27 10.08 0.46
C PRO A 272 32.02 9.99 -0.43
N ASP A 273 31.00 9.23 -0.03
CA ASP A 273 29.76 9.06 -0.80
C ASP A 273 29.01 10.39 -0.97
N LEU A 274 28.97 11.21 0.09
CA LEU A 274 28.40 12.55 0.04
C LEU A 274 29.09 13.47 -0.98
N LYS A 275 30.38 13.26 -1.28
CA LYS A 275 31.10 14.07 -2.29
C LYS A 275 30.71 13.72 -3.72
N ILE A 276 30.21 12.52 -3.95
CA ILE A 276 29.77 12.06 -5.28
C ILE A 276 28.40 12.63 -5.61
N LEU A 277 27.58 12.88 -4.58
CA LEU A 277 26.24 13.42 -4.74
C LEU A 277 26.29 14.91 -5.13
N PRO A 278 25.49 15.34 -6.13
CA PRO A 278 25.54 16.71 -6.67
C PRO A 278 25.16 17.79 -5.64
N GLY A 279 24.28 17.46 -4.68
CA GLY A 279 23.87 18.34 -3.59
C GLY A 279 24.44 17.94 -2.22
N GLY A 280 25.40 17.02 -2.17
CA GLY A 280 25.87 16.44 -0.92
C GLY A 280 24.73 15.84 -0.09
N ASP A 281 24.63 16.23 1.18
CA ASP A 281 23.57 15.76 2.08
C ASP A 281 22.21 16.44 1.88
N LEU A 282 22.15 17.50 1.06
CA LEU A 282 20.91 18.15 0.63
C LEU A 282 20.33 17.52 -0.64
N THR A 283 21.00 16.51 -1.21
CA THR A 283 20.47 15.77 -2.36
C THR A 283 19.17 15.08 -1.98
N GLU A 284 18.14 15.23 -2.79
CA GLU A 284 16.88 14.51 -2.65
C GLU A 284 17.07 13.04 -3.03
N ILE A 285 16.65 12.14 -2.15
CA ILE A 285 16.71 10.69 -2.31
C ILE A 285 15.29 10.14 -2.09
N GLY A 286 14.93 9.04 -2.75
CA GLY A 286 13.59 8.46 -2.72
C GLY A 286 13.36 7.36 -3.75
N GLU A 287 12.11 6.91 -3.92
CA GLU A 287 11.71 5.83 -4.85
C GLU A 287 12.12 6.08 -6.31
N LYS A 288 12.41 7.33 -6.69
CA LYS A 288 12.79 7.74 -8.05
C LYS A 288 14.30 7.90 -8.27
N VAL A 289 15.14 7.35 -7.40
CA VAL A 289 16.59 7.53 -7.55
C VAL A 289 17.14 6.57 -8.62
N ASN A 290 17.91 7.13 -9.54
CA ASN A 290 18.60 6.41 -10.61
C ASN A 290 19.46 5.26 -10.05
N SER A 291 19.55 4.20 -10.85
CA SER A 291 20.12 2.91 -10.51
C SER A 291 21.59 2.88 -10.06
N ASP A 292 22.30 3.99 -10.15
CA ASP A 292 23.72 4.07 -9.81
C ASP A 292 23.98 4.26 -8.30
N THR A 293 22.92 4.35 -7.49
CA THR A 293 23.00 4.68 -6.05
C THR A 293 22.70 3.51 -5.11
N TYR A 294 22.32 2.32 -5.63
CA TYR A 294 21.81 1.21 -4.81
C TYR A 294 22.80 0.69 -3.75
N THR A 295 24.11 0.67 -4.04
CA THR A 295 25.12 0.23 -3.07
C THR A 295 25.23 1.18 -1.87
N SER A 296 24.98 2.47 -2.10
CA SER A 296 24.97 3.50 -1.05
C SER A 296 23.66 3.50 -0.23
N LEU A 297 22.54 3.00 -0.78
CA LEU A 297 21.26 2.93 -0.07
C LEU A 297 21.31 2.06 1.19
N TYR A 298 22.02 0.93 1.15
CA TYR A 298 22.24 0.09 2.34
C TYR A 298 23.05 0.79 3.42
N HIS A 299 23.98 1.67 3.06
CA HIS A 299 24.70 2.50 4.03
C HIS A 299 23.77 3.54 4.65
N PHE A 300 22.90 4.17 3.86
CA PHE A 300 22.02 5.25 4.35
C PHE A 300 20.97 4.81 5.38
N GLU A 301 20.47 3.58 5.33
CA GLU A 301 19.47 3.13 6.30
C GLU A 301 20.07 2.70 7.64
N ASN A 302 21.27 2.07 7.61
CA ASN A 302 22.06 1.82 8.82
C ASN A 302 22.33 3.12 9.60
N LEU A 303 22.42 4.25 8.91
CA LEU A 303 22.62 5.57 9.50
C LEU A 303 21.44 6.06 10.33
N ASN A 304 20.20 5.77 9.96
CA ASN A 304 19.03 6.19 10.73
C ASN A 304 19.00 5.48 12.10
N CYS A 305 19.25 4.17 12.10
CA CYS A 305 19.38 3.40 13.33
C CYS A 305 20.56 3.85 14.19
N LEU A 306 21.74 4.06 13.59
CA LEU A 306 22.93 4.48 14.33
C LEU A 306 22.80 5.91 14.88
N TYR A 307 22.27 6.86 14.10
CA TYR A 307 22.02 8.22 14.56
C TYR A 307 21.02 8.24 15.72
N SER A 308 19.94 7.45 15.61
CA SER A 308 18.97 7.29 16.68
C SER A 308 19.58 6.68 17.95
N LEU A 309 20.43 5.65 17.82
CA LEU A 309 21.12 4.99 18.94
C LEU A 309 22.15 5.88 19.65
N PHE A 310 22.83 6.79 18.93
CA PHE A 310 23.80 7.71 19.54
C PHE A 310 23.16 8.88 20.28
N PHE A 311 21.88 9.20 20.04
CA PHE A 311 21.21 10.35 20.67
C PHE A 311 20.53 9.96 21.99
N PHE A 312 20.28 8.66 22.20
CA PHE A 312 19.65 8.12 23.41
C PHE A 312 20.67 7.57 24.43
N ASN A 313 21.97 7.59 24.11
CA ASN A 313 23.08 7.35 25.05
C ASN A 313 23.79 8.65 25.38
#